data_AF-A0AA35SST7-F1
#
_entry.id   AF-A0AA35SST7-F1
#
_cell.length_a   1.000
_cell.length_b   1.000
_cell.length_c   1.000
_cell.angle_alpha   90.00
_cell.angle_beta   90.00
_cell.angle_gamma   90.00
#
_symmetry.space_group_name_H-M   'P 1'
#
loop_
_entity.id
_entity.type
_entity.pdbx_description
1 polymer ?
#
loop_
_entity_poly.entity_id
_entity_poly.type
_entity_poly.pdbx_seq_one_letter_code
_entity_poly.pdbx_strand_id
1 'polypeptide(L)'
;MASENGLNALVQQAEQLTADITEASGELPHVHRNLYQIHEAGQRLLEKTAGVRDGKADVKAAILLGSRGFDVPKLSQKLESLNAAKSLEAIEPVWETDIEGFLSNERENTLLAAIEQSRKNTFAEAERSQWLCCEREWEEEKEMILNSLVGTGQELELTRDSEVYRGSPLSMHGRSGLDAVAMAYAREVFVRNEAKLQGLTHSLITTFHQASIAFPNKSVHDCWSLVKALVDIPSLPPAAHTLRSSPSLQLPLLSQARHHLEHRYLEYIRESVHQSLAQAQLGGVPGTFQLVRSFLHLRQASSIPGLEDGCVEGQPVWALAFYCLRCGDRDCALATISRAQSCVEFCGYLREYVQSQDLRLSHSSETRLRLLYKRTVRTSTDPYKRAVYCLVGRCEVADSHPDVCSKTEDYMWFKLSQVSCEAPDSGHAPSVDDLTLSQLQATLLEEFGH
;
A
#
# COMPACT_ATOMS: atom_id res chain seq x y z
N MET A 1 -48.21 -31.02 29.31
CA MET A 1 -49.29 -31.00 28.29
C MET A 1 -49.25 -29.78 27.36
N ALA A 2 -48.62 -28.65 27.69
CA ALA A 2 -48.57 -27.48 26.78
C ALA A 2 -47.42 -27.48 25.75
N SER A 3 -46.38 -28.31 25.92
CA SER A 3 -45.21 -28.36 25.02
C SER A 3 -45.36 -29.31 23.83
N GLU A 4 -46.22 -30.34 23.94
CA GLU A 4 -46.43 -31.33 22.87
C GLU A 4 -47.17 -30.74 21.67
N ASN A 5 -48.08 -29.78 21.89
CA ASN A 5 -48.84 -29.15 20.81
C ASN A 5 -47.97 -28.26 19.90
N GLY A 6 -46.92 -27.64 20.43
CA GLY A 6 -46.02 -26.79 19.65
C GLY A 6 -45.11 -27.58 18.71
N LEU A 7 -44.60 -28.72 19.18
CA LEU A 7 -43.78 -29.62 18.37
C LEU A 7 -44.60 -30.28 17.26
N ASN A 8 -45.82 -30.72 17.56
CA ASN A 8 -46.71 -31.30 16.55
C ASN A 8 -47.14 -30.27 15.50
N ALA A 9 -47.36 -29.01 15.89
CA ALA A 9 -47.65 -27.93 14.95
C ALA A 9 -46.44 -27.63 14.03
N LEU A 10 -45.22 -27.70 14.58
CA LEU A 10 -44.00 -27.51 13.80
C LEU A 10 -43.77 -28.64 12.79
N VAL A 11 -44.08 -29.88 13.19
CA VAL A 11 -44.04 -31.05 12.30
C VAL A 11 -45.07 -30.90 11.18
N GLN A 12 -46.31 -30.50 11.49
CA GLN A 12 -47.32 -30.23 10.47
C GLN A 12 -46.91 -29.12 9.50
N GLN A 13 -46.31 -28.03 9.98
CA GLN A 13 -45.79 -26.97 9.11
C GLN A 13 -44.64 -27.44 8.22
N ALA A 14 -43.74 -28.27 8.76
CA ALA A 14 -42.63 -28.84 7.99
C ALA A 14 -43.13 -29.82 6.91
N GLU A 15 -44.12 -30.65 7.23
CA GLU A 15 -44.78 -31.56 6.27
C GLU A 15 -45.53 -30.78 5.19
N GLN A 16 -46.21 -29.69 5.55
CA GLN A 16 -46.93 -28.84 4.61
C GLN A 16 -46.00 -28.10 3.65
N LEU A 17 -44.89 -27.54 4.15
CA LEU A 17 -43.84 -26.95 3.30
C LEU A 17 -43.17 -28.01 2.40
N THR A 18 -43.06 -29.24 2.89
CA THR A 18 -42.51 -30.35 2.09
C THR A 18 -43.46 -30.74 0.96
N ALA A 19 -44.77 -30.69 1.20
CA ALA A 19 -45.80 -30.95 0.18
C ALA A 19 -45.89 -29.82 -0.87
N ASP A 20 -45.75 -28.55 -0.47
CA ASP A 20 -45.76 -27.42 -1.41
C ASP A 20 -44.56 -27.45 -2.39
N ILE A 21 -43.40 -27.96 -1.94
CA ILE A 21 -42.20 -28.10 -2.77
C ILE A 21 -42.35 -29.23 -3.80
N THR A 22 -43.09 -30.30 -3.48
CA THR A 22 -43.35 -31.40 -4.42
C THR A 22 -44.28 -31.03 -5.58
N GLU A 23 -45.20 -30.08 -5.40
CA GLU A 23 -46.08 -29.61 -6.49
C GLU A 23 -45.35 -28.65 -7.45
N ALA A 24 -44.37 -27.88 -6.96
CA ALA A 24 -43.68 -26.86 -7.76
C ALA A 24 -42.47 -27.38 -8.54
N SER A 25 -41.95 -28.57 -8.24
CA SER A 25 -40.74 -29.12 -8.86
C SER A 25 -40.83 -30.64 -8.94
N GLY A 26 -40.98 -31.17 -10.15
CA GLY A 26 -41.23 -32.60 -10.41
C GLY A 26 -40.29 -33.57 -9.67
N GLU A 27 -40.88 -34.71 -9.28
CA GLU A 27 -40.35 -35.85 -8.52
C GLU A 27 -38.82 -35.91 -8.37
N LEU A 28 -38.32 -35.34 -7.27
CA LEU A 28 -36.98 -35.62 -6.74
C LEU A 28 -37.12 -36.58 -5.54
N PRO A 29 -36.31 -37.66 -5.47
CA PRO A 29 -36.42 -38.64 -4.38
C PRO A 29 -36.06 -38.01 -3.02
N HIS A 30 -36.93 -38.25 -2.03
CA HIS A 30 -36.84 -37.66 -0.70
C HIS A 30 -35.68 -38.24 0.12
N VAL A 31 -34.87 -37.38 0.74
CA VAL A 31 -33.81 -37.77 1.66
C VAL A 31 -34.13 -37.28 3.07
N HIS A 32 -34.67 -38.16 3.91
CA HIS A 32 -34.75 -37.91 5.35
C HIS A 32 -33.34 -38.02 5.95
N ARG A 33 -32.73 -36.87 6.26
CA ARG A 33 -31.42 -36.84 6.90
C ARG A 33 -31.59 -37.10 8.39
N ASN A 34 -30.79 -38.03 8.94
CA ASN A 34 -30.72 -38.25 10.38
C ASN A 34 -30.13 -37.00 11.08
N LEU A 35 -30.40 -36.78 12.36
CA LEU A 35 -29.90 -35.66 13.15
C LEU A 35 -28.37 -35.47 13.00
N TYR A 36 -27.66 -36.59 12.93
CA TYR A 36 -26.23 -36.63 12.71
C TYR A 36 -25.81 -36.07 11.33
N GLN A 37 -26.55 -36.42 10.27
CA GLN A 37 -26.29 -35.93 8.92
C GLN A 37 -26.68 -34.45 8.75
N ILE A 38 -27.70 -33.98 9.47
CA ILE A 38 -28.05 -32.56 9.54
C ILE A 38 -26.95 -31.78 10.29
N HIS A 39 -26.40 -32.36 11.38
CA HIS A 39 -25.30 -31.75 12.11
C HIS A 39 -24.05 -31.60 11.24
N GLU A 40 -23.69 -32.64 10.48
CA GLU A 40 -22.55 -32.60 9.56
C GLU A 40 -22.78 -31.61 8.40
N ALA A 41 -23.98 -31.59 7.81
CA ALA A 41 -24.32 -30.61 6.78
C ALA A 41 -24.33 -29.17 7.33
N GLY A 42 -24.79 -28.97 8.57
CA GLY A 42 -24.74 -27.71 9.28
C GLY A 42 -23.31 -27.25 9.56
N GLN A 43 -22.41 -28.16 9.93
CA GLN A 43 -21.00 -27.86 10.09
C GLN A 43 -20.34 -27.48 8.76
N ARG A 44 -20.61 -28.20 7.67
CA ARG A 44 -20.07 -27.86 6.33
C ARG A 44 -20.60 -26.52 5.80
N LEU A 45 -21.86 -26.17 6.09
CA LEU A 45 -22.40 -24.85 5.79
C LEU A 45 -21.74 -23.77 6.65
N LEU A 46 -21.53 -24.04 7.94
CA LEU A 46 -20.81 -23.13 8.84
C LEU A 46 -19.37 -22.90 8.35
N GLU A 47 -18.66 -23.94 7.89
CA GLU A 47 -17.33 -23.87 7.30
C GLU A 47 -17.31 -22.99 6.04
N LYS A 48 -18.33 -23.10 5.17
CA LYS A 48 -18.45 -22.23 3.98
C LYS A 48 -18.83 -20.78 4.30
N THR A 49 -19.52 -20.54 5.43
CA THR A 49 -19.99 -19.19 5.80
C THR A 49 -18.98 -18.46 6.70
N ALA A 50 -18.06 -19.18 7.35
CA ALA A 50 -17.08 -18.63 8.30
C ALA A 50 -15.79 -18.10 7.64
N GLY A 51 -15.82 -17.78 6.35
CA GLY A 51 -14.70 -17.17 5.60
C GLY A 51 -14.40 -15.71 5.95
N VAL A 52 -14.85 -15.18 7.10
CA VAL A 52 -14.55 -13.81 7.53
C VAL A 52 -14.31 -13.79 9.04
N ARG A 53 -13.13 -13.28 9.42
CA ARG A 53 -12.64 -12.88 10.75
C ARG A 53 -11.69 -13.84 11.47
N ASP A 54 -10.43 -13.49 11.21
CA ASP A 54 -9.19 -13.75 11.94
C ASP A 54 -9.33 -13.74 13.48
N GLY A 55 -8.63 -14.65 14.16
CA GLY A 55 -8.53 -14.75 15.62
C GLY A 55 -9.29 -15.89 16.32
N LYS A 56 -10.32 -16.51 15.71
CA LYS A 56 -11.05 -17.67 16.30
C LYS A 56 -10.66 -19.03 15.71
N ALA A 57 -9.85 -19.05 14.65
CA ALA A 57 -9.36 -20.29 14.04
C ALA A 57 -8.39 -21.03 14.96
N ASP A 58 -7.49 -20.29 15.65
CA ASP A 58 -6.50 -20.88 16.56
C ASP A 58 -7.13 -21.54 17.79
N VAL A 59 -8.17 -20.94 18.37
CA VAL A 59 -8.88 -21.52 19.52
C VAL A 59 -9.61 -22.80 19.13
N LYS A 60 -10.13 -22.87 17.90
CA LYS A 60 -10.82 -24.07 17.40
C LYS A 60 -9.83 -25.18 17.01
N ALA A 61 -8.69 -24.82 16.40
CA ALA A 61 -7.60 -25.75 16.14
C ALA A 61 -7.02 -26.33 17.44
N ALA A 62 -6.86 -25.49 18.47
CA ALA A 62 -6.48 -25.90 19.82
C ALA A 62 -7.47 -26.91 20.43
N ILE A 63 -8.78 -26.64 20.38
CA ILE A 63 -9.79 -27.56 20.94
C ILE A 63 -9.82 -28.90 20.18
N LEU A 64 -9.65 -28.88 18.85
CA LEU A 64 -9.60 -30.09 18.03
C LEU A 64 -8.35 -30.94 18.31
N LEU A 65 -7.20 -30.32 18.49
CA LEU A 65 -5.95 -31.01 18.84
C LEU A 65 -6.01 -31.60 20.26
N GLY A 66 -6.61 -30.88 21.21
CA GLY A 66 -6.91 -31.38 22.55
C GLY A 66 -7.80 -32.63 22.55
N SER A 67 -8.81 -32.66 21.68
CA SER A 67 -9.74 -33.81 21.56
C SER A 67 -9.09 -35.09 21.04
N ARG A 68 -7.90 -34.99 20.43
CA ARG A 68 -7.11 -36.12 19.93
C ARG A 68 -5.90 -36.46 20.81
N GLY A 69 -5.85 -35.90 22.03
CA GLY A 69 -4.85 -36.24 23.04
C GLY A 69 -3.58 -35.40 23.02
N PHE A 70 -3.57 -34.25 22.32
CA PHE A 70 -2.41 -33.35 22.28
C PHE A 70 -2.59 -32.20 23.29
N ASP A 71 -1.61 -32.05 24.19
CA ASP A 71 -1.59 -31.04 25.26
C ASP A 71 -1.21 -29.65 24.69
N VAL A 72 -2.20 -28.88 24.27
CA VAL A 72 -2.03 -27.62 23.51
C VAL A 72 -1.21 -26.54 24.23
N PRO A 73 -1.29 -26.34 25.56
CA PRO A 73 -0.44 -25.37 26.25
C PRO A 73 1.04 -25.71 26.18
N LYS A 74 1.39 -27.01 26.22
CA LYS A 74 2.78 -27.45 26.03
C LYS A 74 3.22 -27.33 24.57
N LEU A 75 2.29 -27.53 23.63
CA LEU A 75 2.58 -27.39 22.21
C LEU A 75 2.79 -25.92 21.85
N SER A 76 1.97 -25.00 22.33
CA SER A 76 2.16 -23.56 22.11
C SER A 76 3.46 -23.07 22.74
N GLN A 77 3.81 -23.55 23.94
CA GLN A 77 5.08 -23.21 24.57
C GLN A 77 6.29 -23.77 23.80
N LYS A 78 6.16 -24.96 23.21
CA LYS A 78 7.16 -25.50 22.29
C LYS A 78 7.20 -24.77 20.95
N LEU A 79 6.06 -24.31 20.44
CA LEU A 79 5.94 -23.60 19.17
C LEU A 79 6.43 -22.15 19.28
N GLU A 80 6.23 -21.51 20.44
CA GLU A 80 6.88 -20.25 20.82
C GLU A 80 8.39 -20.42 20.96
N SER A 81 8.88 -21.53 21.52
CA SER A 81 10.32 -21.85 21.53
C SER A 81 10.88 -22.16 20.13
N LEU A 82 10.01 -22.56 19.19
CA LEU A 82 10.34 -22.86 17.79
C LEU A 82 10.02 -21.69 16.85
N ASN A 83 9.56 -20.54 17.36
CA ASN A 83 9.31 -19.35 16.55
C ASN A 83 10.66 -18.72 16.15
N ALA A 84 11.27 -19.39 15.18
CA ALA A 84 12.61 -19.21 14.64
C ALA A 84 12.71 -18.05 13.64
N ALA A 85 11.91 -16.99 13.81
CA ALA A 85 12.20 -15.70 13.16
C ALA A 85 13.43 -15.01 13.79
N LYS A 86 14.06 -15.65 14.78
CA LYS A 86 15.29 -15.22 15.45
C LYS A 86 16.35 -16.32 15.60
N SER A 87 16.33 -17.41 14.81
CA SER A 87 17.32 -18.50 14.94
C SER A 87 18.63 -18.27 14.16
N LEU A 88 19.16 -17.04 14.20
CA LEU A 88 20.53 -16.74 13.79
C LEU A 88 21.38 -16.20 14.96
N GLU A 89 20.87 -16.25 16.18
CA GLU A 89 21.71 -16.07 17.37
C GLU A 89 22.21 -17.43 17.84
N ALA A 90 23.53 -17.53 17.97
CA ALA A 90 24.23 -18.71 18.46
C ALA A 90 23.59 -19.19 19.76
N ILE A 91 23.06 -20.42 19.73
CA ILE A 91 22.59 -21.08 20.94
C ILE A 91 23.84 -21.43 21.74
N GLU A 92 23.96 -20.74 22.87
CA GLU A 92 25.00 -20.82 23.89
C GLU A 92 26.31 -20.04 23.60
N PRO A 93 26.69 -19.07 24.48
CA PRO A 93 28.04 -18.54 24.46
C PRO A 93 28.99 -19.67 24.84
N VAL A 94 29.68 -20.21 23.84
CA VAL A 94 30.75 -21.18 24.05
C VAL A 94 31.87 -20.47 24.82
N TRP A 95 32.00 -20.78 26.10
CA TRP A 95 33.15 -20.34 26.89
C TRP A 95 34.41 -20.97 26.29
N GLU A 96 35.50 -20.20 26.19
CA GLU A 96 36.76 -20.52 25.49
C GLU A 96 37.54 -21.74 26.04
N THR A 97 36.89 -22.66 26.75
CA THR A 97 37.48 -23.89 27.33
C THR A 97 36.74 -25.19 26.99
N ASP A 98 35.63 -25.16 26.25
CA ASP A 98 34.90 -26.37 25.83
C ASP A 98 35.00 -26.62 24.31
N ILE A 99 35.99 -27.41 23.92
CA ILE A 99 36.28 -27.76 22.51
C ILE A 99 35.17 -28.68 21.94
N GLU A 100 34.55 -29.51 22.76
CA GLU A 100 33.51 -30.44 22.31
C GLU A 100 32.21 -29.69 22.00
N GLY A 101 31.85 -28.69 22.82
CA GLY A 101 30.71 -27.80 22.56
C GLY A 101 30.87 -26.99 21.27
N PHE A 102 32.07 -26.43 21.04
CA PHE A 102 32.38 -25.73 19.79
C PHE A 102 32.24 -26.63 18.56
N LEU A 103 32.81 -27.84 18.61
CA LEU A 103 32.75 -28.80 17.49
C LEU A 103 31.33 -29.30 17.23
N SER A 104 30.51 -29.48 18.27
CA SER A 104 29.11 -29.88 18.09
C SER A 104 28.28 -28.75 17.46
N ASN A 105 28.51 -27.50 17.87
CA ASN A 105 27.82 -26.33 17.31
C ASN A 105 28.22 -26.10 15.83
N GLU A 106 29.51 -26.17 15.50
CA GLU A 106 29.97 -26.11 14.10
C GLU A 106 29.38 -27.24 13.24
N ARG A 107 29.29 -28.47 13.79
CA ARG A 107 28.63 -29.58 13.09
C ARG A 107 27.13 -29.31 12.89
N GLU A 108 26.45 -28.72 13.86
CA GLU A 108 25.03 -28.40 13.74
C GLU A 108 24.79 -27.25 12.74
N ASN A 109 25.62 -26.21 12.78
CA ASN A 109 25.58 -25.10 11.81
C ASN A 109 25.87 -25.58 10.38
N THR A 110 26.83 -26.49 10.20
CA THR A 110 27.11 -27.07 8.88
C THR A 110 25.96 -27.96 8.38
N LEU A 111 25.31 -28.72 9.27
CA LEU A 111 24.10 -29.47 8.93
C LEU A 111 22.94 -28.54 8.55
N LEU A 112 22.71 -27.46 9.31
CA LEU A 112 21.68 -26.47 9.01
C LEU A 112 21.94 -25.75 7.68
N ALA A 113 23.19 -25.35 7.43
CA ALA A 113 23.59 -24.74 6.16
C ALA A 113 23.38 -25.71 4.98
N ALA A 114 23.67 -27.00 5.16
CA ALA A 114 23.41 -28.02 4.15
C ALA A 114 21.91 -28.20 3.87
N ILE A 115 21.08 -28.20 4.92
CA ILE A 115 19.61 -28.27 4.79
C ILE A 115 19.07 -27.03 4.08
N GLU A 116 19.54 -25.84 4.44
CA GLU A 116 19.10 -24.60 3.81
C GLU A 116 19.51 -24.54 2.33
N GLN A 117 20.73 -24.97 2.01
CA GLN A 117 21.19 -25.07 0.63
C GLN A 117 20.37 -26.10 -0.16
N SER A 118 20.03 -27.25 0.44
CA SER A 118 19.16 -28.24 -0.18
C SER A 118 17.75 -27.68 -0.42
N ARG A 119 17.19 -26.93 0.54
CA ARG A 119 15.90 -26.25 0.41
C ARG A 119 15.94 -25.26 -0.74
N LYS A 120 16.95 -24.39 -0.78
CA LYS A 120 17.13 -23.38 -1.84
C LYS A 120 17.26 -24.02 -3.22
N ASN A 121 18.05 -25.08 -3.34
CA ASN A 121 18.19 -25.83 -4.58
C ASN A 121 16.87 -26.49 -5.02
N THR A 122 16.11 -27.04 -4.07
CA THR A 122 14.81 -27.67 -4.37
C THR A 122 13.79 -26.65 -4.87
N PHE A 123 13.73 -25.45 -4.26
CA PHE A 123 12.87 -24.38 -4.73
C PHE A 123 13.25 -23.90 -6.15
N ALA A 124 14.54 -23.73 -6.41
CA ALA A 124 15.01 -23.33 -7.74
C ALA A 124 14.70 -24.40 -8.80
N GLU A 125 14.79 -25.69 -8.45
CA GLU A 125 14.43 -26.78 -9.36
C GLU A 125 12.91 -26.84 -9.62
N ALA A 126 12.10 -26.61 -8.59
CA ALA A 126 10.64 -26.56 -8.71
C ALA A 126 10.20 -25.39 -9.60
N GLU A 127 10.77 -24.20 -9.42
CA GLU A 127 10.50 -23.02 -10.25
C GLU A 127 10.91 -23.26 -11.71
N ARG A 128 12.09 -23.85 -11.94
CA ARG A 128 12.53 -24.24 -13.29
C ARG A 128 11.56 -25.24 -13.91
N SER A 129 11.14 -26.26 -13.15
CA SER A 129 10.20 -27.27 -13.64
C SER A 129 8.84 -26.68 -13.96
N GLN A 130 8.35 -25.73 -13.16
CA GLN A 130 7.13 -24.99 -13.42
C GLN A 130 7.24 -24.19 -14.71
N TRP A 131 8.34 -23.45 -14.91
CA TRP A 131 8.57 -22.69 -16.13
C TRP A 131 8.56 -23.59 -17.38
N LEU A 132 9.24 -24.73 -17.32
CA LEU A 132 9.25 -25.72 -18.40
C LEU A 132 7.86 -26.34 -18.65
N CYS A 133 7.02 -26.46 -17.62
CA CYS A 133 5.64 -26.91 -17.79
C CYS A 133 4.81 -25.86 -18.51
N CYS A 134 4.88 -24.60 -18.07
CA CYS A 134 4.18 -23.49 -18.72
C CYS A 134 4.62 -23.28 -20.17
N GLU A 135 5.92 -23.43 -20.46
CA GLU A 135 6.43 -23.33 -21.83
C GLU A 135 5.89 -24.44 -22.73
N ARG A 136 5.83 -25.67 -22.21
CA ARG A 136 5.23 -26.80 -22.93
C ARG A 136 3.74 -26.62 -23.18
N GLU A 137 2.98 -26.21 -22.16
CA GLU A 137 1.55 -25.90 -22.29
C GLU A 137 1.32 -24.81 -23.34
N TRP A 138 2.19 -23.79 -23.37
CA TRP A 138 2.15 -22.76 -24.39
C TRP A 138 2.45 -23.30 -25.80
N GLU A 139 3.44 -24.18 -25.94
CA GLU A 139 3.74 -24.82 -27.23
C GLU A 139 2.59 -25.70 -27.71
N GLU A 140 1.97 -26.48 -26.82
CA GLU A 140 0.80 -27.31 -27.11
C GLU A 140 -0.41 -26.48 -27.55
N GLU A 141 -0.72 -25.39 -26.84
CA GLU A 141 -1.79 -24.46 -27.21
C GLU A 141 -1.48 -23.73 -28.54
N LYS A 142 -0.23 -23.35 -28.76
CA LYS A 142 0.21 -22.76 -30.03
C LYS A 142 0.04 -23.75 -31.18
N GLU A 143 0.44 -25.01 -31.01
CA GLU A 143 0.23 -26.05 -32.02
C GLU A 143 -1.26 -26.33 -32.24
N MET A 144 -2.06 -26.34 -31.18
CA MET A 144 -3.52 -26.48 -31.28
C MET A 144 -4.13 -25.33 -32.08
N ILE A 145 -3.72 -24.08 -31.81
CA ILE A 145 -4.16 -22.90 -32.56
C ILE A 145 -3.72 -23.00 -34.02
N LEU A 146 -2.45 -23.36 -34.29
CA LEU A 146 -1.94 -23.53 -35.65
C LEU A 146 -2.69 -24.62 -36.42
N ASN A 147 -2.92 -25.78 -35.79
CA ASN A 147 -3.69 -26.87 -36.38
C ASN A 147 -5.15 -26.50 -36.59
N SER A 148 -5.75 -25.69 -35.70
CA SER A 148 -7.10 -25.16 -35.89
C SER A 148 -7.16 -24.15 -37.05
N LEU A 149 -6.07 -23.40 -37.30
CA LEU A 149 -5.95 -22.47 -38.43
C LEU A 149 -5.71 -23.20 -39.76
N VAL A 150 -4.97 -24.31 -39.73
CA VAL A 150 -4.68 -25.15 -40.91
C VAL A 150 -5.85 -26.10 -41.24
N GLY A 151 -6.66 -26.48 -40.25
CA GLY A 151 -7.80 -27.40 -40.38
C GLY A 151 -9.00 -26.85 -41.15
N THR A 152 -9.08 -25.54 -41.41
CA THR A 152 -9.99 -24.98 -42.41
C THR A 152 -9.22 -24.85 -43.73
N GLY A 153 -9.23 -25.95 -44.49
CA GLY A 153 -8.30 -26.23 -45.58
C GLY A 153 -8.08 -25.11 -46.60
N GLN A 154 -6.81 -24.77 -46.79
CA GLN A 154 -6.05 -25.04 -48.00
C GLN A 154 -4.57 -24.77 -47.72
N GLU A 155 -3.68 -25.59 -48.29
CA GLU A 155 -2.22 -25.38 -48.25
C GLU A 155 -1.89 -23.95 -48.66
N LEU A 156 -1.47 -23.13 -47.69
CA LEU A 156 -1.00 -21.78 -47.96
C LEU A 156 0.47 -21.86 -48.37
N GLU A 157 0.70 -22.09 -49.67
CA GLU A 157 1.90 -21.57 -50.30
C GLU A 157 1.96 -20.06 -50.04
N LEU A 158 3.05 -19.61 -49.41
CA LEU A 158 3.34 -18.20 -49.17
C LEU A 158 3.72 -17.50 -50.49
N THR A 159 2.75 -17.33 -51.38
CA THR A 159 2.87 -16.45 -52.53
C THR A 159 2.34 -15.06 -52.16
N ARG A 160 3.27 -14.11 -52.13
CA ARG A 160 3.00 -12.68 -52.21
C ARG A 160 2.15 -12.43 -53.45
N ASP A 161 0.86 -12.19 -53.28
CA ASP A 161 0.10 -11.51 -54.33
C ASP A 161 -0.78 -10.40 -53.74
N SER A 162 -0.48 -9.19 -54.22
CA SER A 162 -1.27 -8.00 -54.08
C SER A 162 -2.57 -8.18 -54.85
N GLU A 163 -3.68 -8.51 -54.19
CA GLU A 163 -4.99 -8.35 -54.82
C GLU A 163 -6.02 -7.66 -53.90
N VAL A 164 -6.47 -6.53 -54.45
CA VAL A 164 -7.57 -5.64 -54.13
C VAL A 164 -8.68 -6.28 -53.27
N TYR A 165 -8.83 -5.71 -52.07
CA TYR A 165 -10.00 -5.82 -51.21
C TYR A 165 -11.30 -5.62 -52.01
N ARG A 166 -12.05 -6.69 -52.23
CA ARG A 166 -13.50 -6.63 -52.39
C ARG A 166 -14.13 -7.24 -51.14
N GLY A 167 -14.49 -6.37 -50.21
CA GLY A 167 -15.11 -6.76 -48.96
C GLY A 167 -16.42 -7.51 -49.20
N SER A 168 -16.49 -8.74 -48.68
CA SER A 168 -17.75 -9.20 -48.09
C SER A 168 -17.87 -8.52 -46.73
N PRO A 169 -19.01 -7.90 -46.40
CA PRO A 169 -19.16 -7.24 -45.12
C PRO A 169 -19.11 -8.33 -44.06
N LEU A 170 -18.00 -8.39 -43.33
CA LEU A 170 -18.04 -8.91 -41.97
C LEU A 170 -19.25 -8.25 -41.33
N SER A 171 -20.18 -9.06 -40.84
CA SER A 171 -21.24 -8.56 -39.98
C SER A 171 -20.55 -7.90 -38.78
N MET A 172 -20.37 -6.58 -38.87
CA MET A 172 -19.90 -5.69 -37.81
C MET A 172 -20.99 -5.52 -36.75
N HIS A 173 -21.67 -6.60 -36.37
CA HIS A 173 -22.44 -6.67 -35.13
C HIS A 173 -21.63 -7.34 -34.02
N GLY A 174 -20.32 -7.46 -34.19
CA GLY A 174 -19.40 -7.68 -33.09
C GLY A 174 -19.29 -6.38 -32.30
N ARG A 175 -20.04 -6.26 -31.20
CA ARG A 175 -19.62 -5.37 -30.11
C ARG A 175 -18.13 -5.65 -29.88
N SER A 176 -17.31 -4.62 -29.94
CA SER A 176 -15.89 -4.74 -29.57
C SER A 176 -15.79 -5.58 -28.30
N GLY A 177 -14.98 -6.63 -28.30
CA GLY A 177 -14.70 -7.41 -27.09
C GLY A 177 -13.97 -6.60 -26.02
N LEU A 178 -13.60 -5.35 -26.34
CA LEU A 178 -13.06 -4.37 -25.42
C LEU A 178 -14.19 -3.71 -24.63
N ASP A 179 -14.05 -3.75 -23.31
CA ASP A 179 -14.83 -2.91 -22.41
C ASP A 179 -14.67 -1.42 -22.74
N ALA A 180 -15.61 -0.58 -22.32
CA ALA A 180 -15.65 0.85 -22.58
C ALA A 180 -14.33 1.56 -22.18
N VAL A 181 -13.70 1.12 -21.09
CA VAL A 181 -12.40 1.62 -20.63
C VAL A 181 -11.29 1.28 -21.63
N ALA A 182 -11.23 0.03 -22.09
CA ALA A 182 -10.22 -0.41 -23.04
C ALA A 182 -10.40 0.27 -24.40
N MET A 183 -11.64 0.53 -24.82
CA MET A 183 -11.94 1.29 -26.03
C MET A 183 -11.48 2.74 -25.93
N ALA A 184 -11.66 3.39 -24.78
CA ALA A 184 -11.19 4.76 -24.55
C ALA A 184 -9.66 4.86 -24.65
N TYR A 185 -8.90 3.93 -24.05
CA TYR A 185 -7.45 3.91 -24.20
C TYR A 185 -6.99 3.57 -25.62
N ALA A 186 -7.62 2.59 -26.26
CA ALA A 186 -7.30 2.21 -27.64
C ALA A 186 -7.47 3.39 -28.62
N ARG A 187 -8.51 4.20 -28.40
CA ARG A 187 -8.74 5.43 -29.17
C ARG A 187 -7.58 6.42 -29.01
N GLU A 188 -7.12 6.69 -27.80
CA GLU A 188 -6.02 7.63 -27.57
C GLU A 188 -4.68 7.13 -28.15
N VAL A 189 -4.44 5.80 -28.13
CA VAL A 189 -3.28 5.19 -28.80
C VAL A 189 -3.37 5.36 -30.32
N PHE A 190 -4.56 5.15 -30.89
CA PHE A 190 -4.80 5.37 -32.32
C PHE A 190 -4.51 6.82 -32.72
N VAL A 191 -5.06 7.79 -31.96
CA VAL A 191 -4.83 9.24 -32.19
C VAL A 191 -3.35 9.59 -32.11
N ARG A 192 -2.60 9.03 -31.16
CA ARG A 192 -1.15 9.22 -31.10
C ARG A 192 -0.45 8.68 -32.34
N ASN A 193 -0.81 7.49 -32.80
CA ASN A 193 -0.16 6.89 -33.95
C ASN A 193 -0.41 7.73 -35.21
N GLU A 194 -1.63 8.25 -35.39
CA GLU A 194 -1.92 9.22 -36.46
C GLU A 194 -1.10 10.52 -36.31
N ALA A 195 -1.05 11.10 -35.12
CA ALA A 195 -0.26 12.31 -34.86
C ALA A 195 1.23 12.10 -35.16
N LYS A 196 1.77 10.92 -34.80
CA LYS A 196 3.15 10.55 -35.09
C LYS A 196 3.42 10.40 -36.59
N LEU A 197 2.46 9.85 -37.35
CA LEU A 197 2.55 9.77 -38.82
C LEU A 197 2.53 11.17 -39.47
N GLN A 198 1.87 12.15 -38.83
CA GLN A 198 1.82 13.55 -39.26
C GLN A 198 2.99 14.39 -38.75
N GLY A 199 3.93 13.82 -37.98
CA GLY A 199 5.07 14.54 -37.40
C GLY A 199 4.73 15.44 -36.21
N LEU A 200 3.52 15.31 -35.64
CA LEU A 200 3.07 16.06 -34.46
C LEU A 200 3.48 15.34 -33.18
N THR A 201 3.81 16.11 -32.13
CA THR A 201 4.05 15.57 -30.79
C THR A 201 2.72 15.41 -30.05
N HIS A 202 2.47 14.20 -29.53
CA HIS A 202 1.25 13.88 -28.79
C HIS A 202 1.59 13.12 -27.51
N SER A 203 1.36 13.73 -26.34
CA SER A 203 1.66 13.09 -25.04
C SER A 203 0.54 12.12 -24.65
N LEU A 204 0.84 10.81 -24.60
CA LEU A 204 -0.10 9.79 -24.12
C LEU A 204 -0.53 10.04 -22.69
N ILE A 205 0.37 10.54 -21.85
CA ILE A 205 0.11 10.67 -20.42
C ILE A 205 -0.99 11.71 -20.18
N THR A 206 -0.95 12.82 -20.92
CA THR A 206 -1.98 13.85 -20.84
C THR A 206 -3.33 13.34 -21.33
N THR A 207 -3.36 12.59 -22.43
CA THR A 207 -4.62 12.07 -22.99
C THR A 207 -5.18 10.91 -22.19
N PHE A 208 -4.35 10.01 -21.68
CA PHE A 208 -4.76 8.95 -20.77
C PHE A 208 -5.28 9.50 -19.44
N HIS A 209 -4.66 10.56 -18.91
CA HIS A 209 -5.21 11.30 -17.77
C HIS A 209 -6.58 11.89 -18.09
N GLN A 210 -6.77 12.51 -19.26
CA GLN A 210 -8.08 13.05 -19.65
C GLN A 210 -9.14 11.95 -19.82
N ALA A 211 -8.79 10.84 -20.47
CA ALA A 211 -9.67 9.68 -20.61
C ALA A 211 -10.05 9.10 -19.24
N SER A 212 -9.11 9.10 -18.28
CA SER A 212 -9.35 8.56 -16.93
C SER A 212 -10.42 9.27 -16.14
N ILE A 213 -10.73 10.54 -16.45
CA ILE A 213 -11.79 11.33 -15.78
C ILE A 213 -13.17 10.70 -16.02
N ALA A 214 -13.37 10.10 -17.18
CA ALA A 214 -14.65 9.48 -17.55
C ALA A 214 -14.82 8.07 -16.95
N PHE A 215 -13.78 7.51 -16.32
CA PHE A 215 -13.84 6.16 -15.77
C PHE A 215 -14.49 6.15 -14.38
N PRO A 216 -15.23 5.09 -14.04
CA PRO A 216 -15.87 4.98 -12.74
C PRO A 216 -14.86 4.83 -11.58
N ASN A 217 -13.65 4.33 -11.89
CA ASN A 217 -12.64 4.08 -10.87
C ASN A 217 -11.73 5.31 -10.64
N LYS A 218 -11.93 5.99 -9.52
CA LYS A 218 -11.14 7.15 -9.09
C LYS A 218 -9.66 6.83 -8.88
N SER A 219 -9.30 5.60 -8.49
CA SER A 219 -7.90 5.25 -8.26
C SER A 219 -7.07 5.30 -9.56
N VAL A 220 -7.66 4.90 -10.68
CA VAL A 220 -7.02 4.98 -12.01
C VAL A 220 -6.74 6.43 -12.39
N HIS A 221 -7.70 7.31 -12.13
CA HIS A 221 -7.52 8.74 -12.34
C HIS A 221 -6.40 9.31 -11.47
N ASP A 222 -6.36 8.95 -10.19
CA ASP A 222 -5.34 9.39 -9.25
C ASP A 222 -3.93 8.89 -9.67
N CYS A 223 -3.81 7.64 -10.14
CA CYS A 223 -2.56 7.11 -10.69
C CYS A 223 -2.09 7.90 -11.91
N TRP A 224 -2.98 8.22 -12.85
CA TRP A 224 -2.61 9.03 -14.02
C TRP A 224 -2.26 10.47 -13.65
N SER A 225 -2.90 11.02 -12.63
CA SER A 225 -2.59 12.34 -12.09
C SER A 225 -1.18 12.38 -11.51
N LEU A 226 -0.80 11.34 -10.76
CA LEU A 226 0.56 11.15 -10.24
C LEU A 226 1.57 10.99 -11.39
N VAL A 227 1.33 10.10 -12.35
CA VAL A 227 2.23 9.88 -13.49
C VAL A 227 2.43 11.15 -14.30
N LYS A 228 1.35 11.90 -14.54
CA LYS A 228 1.42 13.20 -15.22
C LYS A 228 2.30 14.17 -14.43
N ALA A 229 2.09 14.27 -13.12
CA ALA A 229 2.91 15.12 -12.27
C ALA A 229 4.41 14.74 -12.34
N LEU A 230 4.75 13.45 -12.35
CA LEU A 230 6.13 12.97 -12.34
C LEU A 230 6.85 13.06 -13.71
N VAL A 231 6.11 13.06 -14.84
CA VAL A 231 6.73 13.09 -16.17
C VAL A 231 7.01 14.51 -16.68
N ASP A 232 6.40 15.52 -16.09
CA ASP A 232 6.71 16.93 -16.38
C ASP A 232 8.10 17.37 -15.85
N ILE A 233 8.89 16.45 -15.29
CA ILE A 233 10.29 16.66 -14.90
C ILE A 233 11.16 16.77 -16.17
N PRO A 234 12.01 17.81 -16.32
CA PRO A 234 12.83 18.02 -17.52
C PRO A 234 13.61 16.76 -17.94
N SER A 235 13.53 16.40 -19.23
CA SER A 235 14.11 15.18 -19.78
C SER A 235 15.63 15.13 -19.57
N LEU A 236 16.12 14.09 -18.88
CA LEU A 236 17.54 13.84 -18.74
C LEU A 236 18.12 13.07 -19.95
N PRO A 237 19.43 13.24 -20.24
CA PRO A 237 20.15 12.59 -21.35
C PRO A 237 20.11 11.05 -21.30
N PRO A 238 20.49 10.34 -22.40
CA PRO A 238 20.14 8.94 -22.65
C PRO A 238 20.92 7.86 -21.86
N ALA A 239 21.35 8.14 -20.61
CA ALA A 239 22.05 7.17 -19.75
C ALA A 239 21.16 6.71 -18.56
N ALA A 240 20.15 5.90 -18.83
CA ALA A 240 19.00 5.68 -17.95
C ALA A 240 19.27 5.07 -16.55
N HIS A 241 20.39 4.37 -16.33
CA HIS A 241 20.63 3.65 -15.06
C HIS A 241 21.46 4.44 -14.04
N THR A 242 22.51 5.14 -14.47
CA THR A 242 23.32 6.02 -13.60
C THR A 242 22.56 7.29 -13.20
N LEU A 243 21.58 7.70 -14.01
CA LEU A 243 20.76 8.89 -13.74
C LEU A 243 19.68 8.66 -12.68
N ARG A 244 19.18 7.43 -12.47
CA ARG A 244 18.15 7.15 -11.44
C ARG A 244 18.66 7.35 -10.01
N SER A 245 19.95 7.11 -9.81
CA SER A 245 20.64 7.34 -8.54
C SER A 245 21.22 8.75 -8.42
N SER A 246 21.13 9.56 -9.49
CA SER A 246 21.69 10.90 -9.50
C SER A 246 20.82 11.87 -8.68
N PRO A 247 21.41 12.72 -7.84
CA PRO A 247 20.66 13.74 -7.10
C PRO A 247 19.91 14.69 -8.03
N SER A 248 20.42 14.93 -9.25
CA SER A 248 19.78 15.78 -10.25
C SER A 248 18.42 15.27 -10.75
N LEU A 249 18.15 13.96 -10.66
CA LEU A 249 16.84 13.38 -10.96
C LEU A 249 16.04 13.14 -9.68
N GLN A 250 16.69 12.66 -8.61
CA GLN A 250 16.01 12.33 -7.35
C GLN A 250 15.41 13.57 -6.67
N LEU A 251 16.11 14.71 -6.65
CA LEU A 251 15.63 15.94 -6.01
C LEU A 251 14.34 16.46 -6.67
N PRO A 252 14.26 16.65 -8.01
CA PRO A 252 13.00 17.01 -8.67
C PRO A 252 11.91 15.97 -8.47
N LEU A 253 12.25 14.68 -8.54
CA LEU A 253 11.28 13.58 -8.37
C LEU A 253 10.64 13.60 -6.98
N LEU A 254 11.45 13.70 -5.94
CA LEU A 254 10.98 13.79 -4.55
C LEU A 254 10.18 15.06 -4.32
N SER A 255 10.64 16.20 -4.87
CA SER A 255 9.93 17.47 -4.77
C SER A 255 8.52 17.35 -5.36
N GLN A 256 8.43 16.79 -6.56
CA GLN A 256 7.17 16.64 -7.28
C GLN A 256 6.24 15.61 -6.63
N ALA A 257 6.78 14.48 -6.15
CA ALA A 257 6.01 13.48 -5.42
C ALA A 257 5.42 14.06 -4.12
N ARG A 258 6.22 14.79 -3.33
CA ARG A 258 5.73 15.48 -2.13
C ARG A 258 4.68 16.52 -2.49
N HIS A 259 4.93 17.35 -3.49
CA HIS A 259 3.99 18.39 -3.91
C HIS A 259 2.65 17.81 -4.36
N HIS A 260 2.66 16.69 -5.09
CA HIS A 260 1.45 15.98 -5.47
C HIS A 260 0.66 15.50 -4.24
N LEU A 261 1.34 14.85 -3.27
CA LEU A 261 0.70 14.40 -2.04
C LEU A 261 0.18 15.57 -1.18
N GLU A 262 0.90 16.69 -1.14
CA GLU A 262 0.50 17.93 -0.46
C GLU A 262 -0.77 18.52 -1.08
N HIS A 263 -0.78 18.66 -2.42
CA HIS A 263 -1.92 19.19 -3.16
C HIS A 263 -3.16 18.30 -3.00
N ARG A 264 -3.00 16.97 -3.11
CA ARG A 264 -4.09 16.00 -2.88
C ARG A 264 -4.71 16.15 -1.50
N TYR A 265 -3.88 16.35 -0.48
CA TYR A 265 -4.36 16.52 0.88
C TYR A 265 -5.05 17.88 1.10
N LEU A 266 -4.57 18.94 0.45
CA LEU A 266 -5.24 20.23 0.45
C LEU A 266 -6.64 20.16 -0.18
N GLU A 267 -6.80 19.47 -1.31
CA GLU A 267 -8.11 19.22 -1.93
C GLU A 267 -9.01 18.39 -1.00
N TYR A 268 -8.47 17.35 -0.35
CA TYR A 268 -9.23 16.58 0.65
C TYR A 268 -9.72 17.44 1.81
N ILE A 269 -8.88 18.32 2.38
CA ILE A 269 -9.29 19.27 3.42
C ILE A 269 -10.37 20.21 2.89
N ARG A 270 -10.18 20.74 1.67
CA ARG A 270 -11.13 21.64 1.03
C ARG A 270 -12.48 20.97 0.86
N GLU A 271 -12.54 19.76 0.33
CA GLU A 271 -13.77 18.99 0.18
C GLU A 271 -14.43 18.69 1.53
N SER A 272 -13.65 18.26 2.52
CA SER A 272 -14.15 17.96 3.86
C SER A 272 -14.80 19.18 4.53
N VAL A 273 -14.19 20.35 4.38
CA VAL A 273 -14.71 21.62 4.91
C VAL A 273 -15.97 22.06 4.16
N HIS A 274 -16.00 21.95 2.82
CA HIS A 274 -17.18 22.33 2.03
C HIS A 274 -18.38 21.42 2.29
N GLN A 275 -18.15 20.12 2.52
CA GLN A 275 -19.22 19.18 2.89
C GLN A 275 -19.88 19.56 4.22
N SER A 276 -19.15 20.19 5.14
CA SER A 276 -19.62 20.57 6.48
C SER A 276 -19.55 22.07 6.72
N LEU A 277 -19.85 22.90 5.71
CA LEU A 277 -19.62 24.35 5.74
C LEU A 277 -20.31 25.06 6.92
N ALA A 278 -21.53 24.62 7.28
CA ALA A 278 -22.29 25.17 8.39
C ALA A 278 -21.59 25.01 9.76
N GLN A 279 -20.84 23.92 9.93
CA GLN A 279 -20.11 23.62 11.17
C GLN A 279 -18.64 24.08 11.10
N ALA A 280 -18.08 24.20 9.91
CA ALA A 280 -16.65 24.45 9.72
C ALA A 280 -16.20 25.86 10.12
N GLN A 281 -17.11 26.84 10.16
CA GLN A 281 -16.82 28.24 10.52
C GLN A 281 -15.65 28.83 9.68
N LEU A 282 -15.66 28.54 8.37
CA LEU A 282 -14.61 28.96 7.44
C LEU A 282 -14.43 30.48 7.37
N GLY A 283 -15.44 31.28 7.71
CA GLY A 283 -15.34 32.74 7.62
C GLY A 283 -15.24 33.23 6.17
N GLY A 284 -14.81 34.48 5.98
CA GLY A 284 -14.83 35.16 4.68
C GLY A 284 -13.48 35.35 3.97
N VAL A 285 -12.36 34.98 4.60
CA VAL A 285 -11.02 35.15 4.03
C VAL A 285 -10.56 33.83 3.41
N PRO A 286 -10.30 33.77 2.09
CA PRO A 286 -9.76 32.57 1.46
C PRO A 286 -8.29 32.38 1.87
N GLY A 287 -7.90 31.15 2.17
CA GLY A 287 -6.51 30.80 2.44
C GLY A 287 -6.35 29.43 3.11
N THR A 288 -5.17 28.83 2.99
CA THR A 288 -4.85 27.52 3.57
C THR A 288 -5.00 27.53 5.09
N PHE A 289 -4.53 28.60 5.74
CA PHE A 289 -4.65 28.77 7.20
C PHE A 289 -6.09 28.58 7.67
N GLN A 290 -7.01 29.27 7.02
CA GLN A 290 -8.41 29.29 7.41
C GLN A 290 -9.09 27.95 7.11
N LEU A 291 -8.75 27.30 6.00
CA LEU A 291 -9.20 25.94 5.67
C LEU A 291 -8.72 24.92 6.71
N VAL A 292 -7.43 24.95 7.07
CA VAL A 292 -6.85 24.06 8.08
C VAL A 292 -7.46 24.32 9.46
N ARG A 293 -7.62 25.58 9.87
CA ARG A 293 -8.28 25.96 11.13
C ARG A 293 -9.69 25.39 11.22
N SER A 294 -10.45 25.52 10.15
CA SER A 294 -11.83 25.02 10.04
C SER A 294 -11.87 23.50 10.07
N PHE A 295 -10.93 22.84 9.38
CA PHE A 295 -10.79 21.39 9.40
C PHE A 295 -10.46 20.84 10.79
N LEU A 296 -9.54 21.49 11.52
CA LEU A 296 -9.22 21.14 12.90
C LEU A 296 -10.39 21.33 13.86
N HIS A 297 -11.19 22.38 13.64
CA HIS A 297 -12.41 22.61 14.40
C HIS A 297 -13.42 21.47 14.19
N LEU A 298 -13.66 21.06 12.94
CA LEU A 298 -14.53 19.92 12.62
C LEU A 298 -14.05 18.61 13.27
N ARG A 299 -12.72 18.42 13.35
CA ARG A 299 -12.11 17.23 13.97
C ARG A 299 -12.00 17.31 15.50
N GLN A 300 -12.45 18.40 16.12
CA GLN A 300 -12.33 18.64 17.56
C GLN A 300 -10.90 18.44 18.08
N ALA A 301 -9.90 18.90 17.31
CA ALA A 301 -8.50 18.68 17.65
C ALA A 301 -8.11 19.28 19.01
N SER A 302 -8.73 20.39 19.41
CA SER A 302 -8.53 21.02 20.72
C SER A 302 -8.99 20.15 21.90
N SER A 303 -9.75 19.07 21.66
CA SER A 303 -10.20 18.12 22.68
C SER A 303 -9.22 16.97 22.92
N ILE A 304 -8.14 16.88 22.14
CA ILE A 304 -7.11 15.84 22.31
C ILE A 304 -6.28 16.18 23.57
N PRO A 305 -6.19 15.27 24.55
CA PRO A 305 -5.37 15.48 25.73
C PRO A 305 -3.88 15.42 25.40
N GLY A 306 -3.06 16.20 26.12
CA GLY A 306 -1.60 16.15 25.99
C GLY A 306 -0.99 17.10 24.96
N LEU A 307 -1.78 17.99 24.36
CA LEU A 307 -1.28 19.03 23.47
C LEU A 307 -0.53 20.13 24.23
N GLU A 308 0.59 20.57 23.68
CA GLU A 308 1.52 21.49 24.33
C GLU A 308 1.55 22.86 23.63
N ASP A 309 2.21 23.84 24.27
CA ASP A 309 2.56 25.15 23.71
C ASP A 309 1.38 26.07 23.31
N GLY A 310 0.15 25.70 23.67
CA GLY A 310 -1.03 26.55 23.62
C GLY A 310 -1.79 26.51 22.29
N CYS A 311 -2.61 27.53 22.06
CA CYS A 311 -3.50 27.63 20.90
C CYS A 311 -3.33 28.97 20.16
N VAL A 312 -3.47 28.95 18.84
CA VAL A 312 -3.57 30.13 17.97
C VAL A 312 -4.97 30.13 17.37
N GLU A 313 -5.73 31.21 17.58
CA GLU A 313 -7.12 31.34 17.12
C GLU A 313 -8.03 30.15 17.51
N GLY A 314 -7.85 29.64 18.73
CA GLY A 314 -8.66 28.55 19.29
C GLY A 314 -8.30 27.13 18.82
N GLN A 315 -7.26 26.99 18.00
CA GLN A 315 -6.75 25.69 17.56
C GLN A 315 -5.31 25.45 18.07
N PRO A 316 -4.92 24.19 18.35
CA PRO A 316 -3.59 23.87 18.87
C PRO A 316 -2.48 24.25 17.89
N VAL A 317 -1.41 24.87 18.40
CA VAL A 317 -0.30 25.41 17.58
C VAL A 317 0.34 24.35 16.71
N TRP A 318 0.69 23.19 17.28
CA TRP A 318 1.37 22.12 16.57
C TRP A 318 0.49 21.41 15.55
N ALA A 319 -0.80 21.24 15.84
CA ALA A 319 -1.75 20.66 14.90
C ALA A 319 -1.94 21.58 13.68
N LEU A 320 -2.08 22.89 13.90
CA LEU A 320 -2.11 23.88 12.81
C LEU A 320 -0.84 23.81 11.97
N ALA A 321 0.33 23.86 12.61
CA ALA A 321 1.62 23.81 11.91
C ALA A 321 1.78 22.52 11.09
N PHE A 322 1.44 21.36 11.66
CA PHE A 322 1.51 20.08 10.98
C PHE A 322 0.63 20.06 9.72
N TYR A 323 -0.65 20.44 9.82
CA TYR A 323 -1.54 20.37 8.66
C TYR A 323 -1.23 21.44 7.61
N CYS A 324 -0.73 22.62 8.00
CA CYS A 324 -0.21 23.59 7.03
C CYS A 324 0.98 23.03 6.25
N LEU A 325 1.93 22.37 6.93
CA LEU A 325 3.05 21.67 6.27
C LEU A 325 2.54 20.52 5.38
N ARG A 326 1.56 19.74 5.85
CA ARG A 326 0.96 18.63 5.10
C ARG A 326 0.24 19.07 3.83
N CYS A 327 -0.29 20.30 3.81
CA CYS A 327 -0.87 20.95 2.64
C CYS A 327 0.16 21.63 1.73
N GLY A 328 1.45 21.62 2.11
CA GLY A 328 2.52 22.29 1.37
C GLY A 328 2.62 23.81 1.61
N ASP A 329 1.79 24.38 2.46
CA ASP A 329 1.82 25.82 2.80
C ASP A 329 2.73 26.06 4.01
N ARG A 330 4.01 26.19 3.69
CA ARG A 330 5.11 26.30 4.66
C ARG A 330 5.17 27.69 5.29
N ASP A 331 4.85 28.72 4.52
CA ASP A 331 4.77 30.10 5.00
C ASP A 331 3.65 30.25 6.03
N CYS A 332 2.50 29.61 5.79
CA CYS A 332 1.42 29.55 6.75
C CYS A 332 1.82 28.83 8.05
N ALA A 333 2.55 27.72 7.96
CA ALA A 333 3.08 27.02 9.13
C ALA A 333 4.05 27.92 9.93
N LEU A 334 4.96 28.62 9.24
CA LEU A 334 5.89 29.56 9.87
C LEU A 334 5.15 30.73 10.55
N ALA A 335 4.16 31.31 9.88
CA ALA A 335 3.33 32.36 10.45
C ALA A 335 2.61 31.88 11.72
N THR A 336 2.09 30.65 11.73
CA THR A 336 1.44 30.04 12.90
C THR A 336 2.40 29.90 14.07
N ILE A 337 3.59 29.31 13.84
CA ILE A 337 4.61 29.11 14.88
C ILE A 337 5.13 30.45 15.42
N SER A 338 5.29 31.46 14.56
CA SER A 338 5.75 32.79 14.96
C SER A 338 4.79 33.52 15.92
N ARG A 339 3.50 33.19 15.90
CA ARG A 339 2.49 33.73 16.82
C ARG A 339 2.51 33.06 18.19
N ALA A 340 3.14 31.88 18.31
CA ALA A 340 3.27 31.15 19.57
C ALA A 340 4.57 31.54 20.30
N GLN A 341 4.42 32.25 21.42
CA GLN A 341 5.56 32.74 22.23
C GLN A 341 6.42 31.62 22.83
N SER A 342 5.85 30.42 23.02
CA SER A 342 6.53 29.20 23.49
C SER A 342 7.48 28.60 22.44
N CYS A 343 7.30 28.92 21.16
CA CYS A 343 7.98 28.23 20.05
C CYS A 343 9.09 29.07 19.38
N VAL A 344 9.65 30.07 20.07
CA VAL A 344 10.63 31.02 19.46
C VAL A 344 11.88 30.30 18.94
N GLU A 345 12.41 29.34 19.69
CA GLU A 345 13.59 28.57 19.26
C GLU A 345 13.29 27.75 18.00
N PHE A 346 12.15 27.05 17.97
CA PHE A 346 11.73 26.28 16.80
C PHE A 346 11.44 27.15 15.58
N CYS A 347 10.88 28.35 15.79
CA CYS A 347 10.62 29.33 14.75
C CYS A 347 11.89 29.72 13.97
N GLY A 348 13.06 29.74 14.65
CA GLY A 348 14.36 29.94 14.00
C GLY A 348 14.67 28.85 12.98
N TYR A 349 14.57 27.59 13.37
CA TYR A 349 14.82 26.45 12.48
C TYR A 349 13.79 26.37 11.36
N LEU A 350 12.50 26.57 11.65
CA LEU A 350 11.46 26.54 10.63
C LEU A 350 11.67 27.64 9.59
N ARG A 351 12.11 28.84 9.98
CA ARG A 351 12.42 29.91 9.04
C ARG A 351 13.56 29.54 8.10
N GLU A 352 14.64 28.98 8.64
CA GLU A 352 15.78 28.49 7.87
C GLU A 352 15.32 27.41 6.87
N TYR A 353 14.52 26.45 7.33
CA TYR A 353 13.96 25.38 6.51
C TYR A 353 13.13 25.90 5.33
N VAL A 354 12.25 26.88 5.56
CA VAL A 354 11.39 27.47 4.50
C VAL A 354 12.18 28.30 3.49
N GLN A 355 13.26 28.96 3.93
CA GLN A 355 14.08 29.80 3.04
C GLN A 355 15.04 29.00 2.15
N SER A 356 15.34 27.76 2.51
CA SER A 356 16.18 26.88 1.71
C SER A 356 15.45 26.36 0.47
N GLN A 357 16.15 26.29 -0.68
CA GLN A 357 15.58 25.77 -1.92
C GLN A 357 15.23 24.27 -1.83
N ASP A 358 16.01 23.52 -1.07
CA ASP A 358 15.87 22.06 -0.95
C ASP A 358 15.04 21.63 0.27
N LEU A 359 14.51 22.58 1.05
CA LEU A 359 13.81 22.33 2.32
C LEU A 359 14.71 21.57 3.31
N ARG A 360 15.85 22.18 3.61
CA ARG A 360 16.97 21.62 4.38
C ARG A 360 17.45 22.65 5.39
N LEU A 361 17.76 22.18 6.59
CA LEU A 361 18.52 22.96 7.56
C LEU A 361 20.00 22.88 7.21
N SER A 362 20.78 23.85 7.66
CA SER A 362 22.24 23.70 7.72
C SER A 362 22.63 22.58 8.68
N HIS A 363 23.76 21.95 8.42
CA HIS A 363 24.24 20.81 9.22
C HIS A 363 24.34 21.12 10.73
N SER A 364 24.73 22.34 11.08
CA SER A 364 24.85 22.79 12.48
C SER A 364 23.48 22.96 13.15
N SER A 365 22.51 23.57 12.44
CA SER A 365 21.12 23.69 12.88
C SER A 365 20.44 22.34 13.00
N GLU A 366 20.65 21.45 12.03
CA GLU A 366 20.08 20.09 12.03
C GLU A 366 20.59 19.28 13.23
N THR A 367 21.91 19.27 13.46
CA THR A 367 22.51 18.57 14.60
C THR A 367 21.94 19.07 15.93
N ARG A 368 21.81 20.40 16.07
CA ARG A 368 21.23 21.01 17.27
C ARG A 368 19.76 20.63 17.46
N LEU A 369 18.97 20.63 16.37
CA LEU A 369 17.56 20.26 16.42
C LEU A 369 17.37 18.77 16.74
N ARG A 370 18.20 17.87 16.19
CA ARG A 370 18.19 16.44 16.54
C ARG A 370 18.51 16.21 18.02
N LEU A 371 19.46 16.95 18.59
CA LEU A 371 19.77 16.88 20.04
C LEU A 371 18.62 17.40 20.91
N LEU A 372 18.01 18.53 20.54
CA LEU A 372 16.83 19.07 21.24
C LEU A 372 15.66 18.07 21.21
N TYR A 373 15.46 17.42 20.06
CA TYR A 373 14.45 16.39 19.93
C TYR A 373 14.69 15.22 20.90
N LYS A 374 15.89 14.63 20.85
CA LYS A 374 16.24 13.47 21.69
C LYS A 374 16.16 13.79 23.19
N ARG A 375 16.51 15.01 23.60
CA ARG A 375 16.53 15.41 25.02
C ARG A 375 15.16 15.78 25.58
N THR A 376 14.32 16.45 24.79
CA THR A 376 13.13 17.13 25.33
C THR A 376 11.84 16.73 24.61
N VAL A 377 11.86 16.68 23.28
CA VAL A 377 10.63 16.51 22.48
C VAL A 377 10.22 15.05 22.36
N ARG A 378 11.17 14.11 22.39
CA ARG A 378 10.89 12.67 22.29
C ARG A 378 9.89 12.17 23.33
N THR A 379 9.91 12.73 24.53
CA THR A 379 9.00 12.39 25.64
C THR A 379 7.76 13.29 25.72
N SER A 380 7.57 14.20 24.77
CA SER A 380 6.41 15.08 24.71
C SER A 380 5.13 14.28 24.52
N THR A 381 4.06 14.70 25.18
CA THR A 381 2.73 14.10 25.02
C THR A 381 2.05 14.54 23.72
N ASP A 382 2.52 15.63 23.09
CA ASP A 382 1.93 16.19 21.88
C ASP A 382 2.44 15.44 20.62
N PRO A 383 1.58 14.66 19.94
CA PRO A 383 2.01 13.88 18.78
C PRO A 383 2.33 14.76 17.57
N TYR A 384 1.67 15.91 17.43
CA TYR A 384 1.93 16.85 16.33
C TYR A 384 3.27 17.54 16.52
N LYS A 385 3.62 17.91 17.76
CA LYS A 385 4.93 18.47 18.08
C LYS A 385 6.05 17.51 17.70
N ARG A 386 5.94 16.24 18.11
CA ARG A 386 6.93 15.21 17.75
C ARG A 386 7.08 15.09 16.23
N ALA A 387 5.96 14.96 15.51
CA ALA A 387 5.95 14.82 14.06
C ALA A 387 6.57 16.03 13.33
N VAL A 388 6.25 17.26 13.74
CA VAL A 388 6.78 18.49 13.13
C VAL A 388 8.29 18.63 13.34
N TYR A 389 8.80 18.29 14.53
CA TYR A 389 10.24 18.27 14.77
C TYR A 389 10.94 17.18 13.93
N CYS A 390 10.38 15.97 13.87
CA CYS A 390 10.89 14.87 13.05
C CYS A 390 10.90 15.19 11.54
N LEU A 391 9.91 15.93 11.06
CA LEU A 391 9.82 16.37 9.68
C LEU A 391 10.90 17.40 9.33
N VAL A 392 11.04 18.46 10.15
CA VAL A 392 11.94 19.59 9.87
C VAL A 392 13.41 19.22 10.15
N GLY A 393 13.66 18.49 11.23
CA GLY A 393 15.01 18.12 11.68
C GLY A 393 15.50 16.74 11.22
N ARG A 394 14.67 15.99 10.47
CA ARG A 394 14.94 14.59 10.07
C ARG A 394 15.48 13.73 11.19
N CYS A 395 14.79 13.75 12.34
CA CYS A 395 15.12 12.88 13.46
C CYS A 395 14.20 11.67 13.48
N GLU A 396 14.70 10.57 14.07
CA GLU A 396 13.98 9.31 14.26
C GLU A 396 13.28 8.81 12.98
N VAL A 397 14.06 8.57 11.94
CA VAL A 397 13.56 8.03 10.65
C VAL A 397 12.78 6.73 10.83
N ALA A 398 13.06 5.94 11.86
CA ALA A 398 12.33 4.71 12.16
C ALA A 398 10.89 4.96 12.66
N ASP A 399 10.61 6.12 13.28
CA ASP A 399 9.26 6.42 13.78
C ASP A 399 8.31 6.72 12.61
N SER A 400 7.10 6.18 12.69
CA SER A 400 6.04 6.32 11.70
C SER A 400 4.92 7.27 12.15
N HIS A 401 4.97 7.73 13.41
CA HIS A 401 3.99 8.63 14.03
C HIS A 401 2.51 8.28 13.73
N PRO A 402 2.04 7.07 14.07
CA PRO A 402 0.71 6.59 13.71
C PRO A 402 -0.43 7.45 14.26
N ASP A 403 -0.20 8.16 15.38
CA ASP A 403 -1.17 9.07 16.00
C ASP A 403 -1.59 10.22 15.07
N VAL A 404 -0.69 10.64 14.17
CA VAL A 404 -0.92 11.75 13.24
C VAL A 404 -0.98 11.27 11.79
N CYS A 405 -0.09 10.34 11.42
CA CYS A 405 0.02 9.78 10.08
C CYS A 405 -0.79 8.47 9.98
N SER A 406 -2.11 8.61 10.02
CA SER A 406 -3.03 7.45 10.03
C SER A 406 -3.23 6.77 8.66
N LYS A 407 -2.93 7.45 7.55
CA LYS A 407 -3.14 6.93 6.19
C LYS A 407 -1.82 6.61 5.50
N THR A 408 -1.86 5.67 4.54
CA THR A 408 -0.70 5.32 3.71
C THR A 408 -0.11 6.54 2.98
N GLU A 409 -0.95 7.45 2.49
CA GLU A 409 -0.49 8.69 1.84
C GLU A 409 0.25 9.62 2.80
N ASP A 410 -0.16 9.66 4.08
CA ASP A 410 0.51 10.47 5.11
C ASP A 410 1.87 9.88 5.47
N TYR A 411 1.94 8.55 5.60
CA TYR A 411 3.20 7.83 5.78
C TYR A 411 4.17 8.11 4.62
N MET A 412 3.71 7.95 3.38
CA MET A 412 4.52 8.20 2.19
C MET A 412 5.01 9.64 2.12
N TRP A 413 4.14 10.62 2.35
CA TRP A 413 4.52 12.04 2.38
C TRP A 413 5.57 12.32 3.46
N PHE A 414 5.40 11.74 4.64
CA PHE A 414 6.32 11.94 5.77
C PHE A 414 7.70 11.35 5.48
N LYS A 415 7.77 10.08 5.05
CA LYS A 415 9.05 9.42 4.71
C LYS A 415 9.75 10.09 3.53
N LEU A 416 9.03 10.47 2.47
CA LEU A 416 9.60 11.21 1.33
C LEU A 416 10.19 12.57 1.74
N SER A 417 9.66 13.20 2.79
CA SER A 417 10.20 14.45 3.33
C SER A 417 11.51 14.25 4.12
N GLN A 418 11.73 13.04 4.65
CA GLN A 418 12.94 12.64 5.37
C GLN A 418 14.06 12.09 4.46
N VAL A 419 13.79 11.78 3.18
CA VAL A 419 14.81 11.26 2.27
C VAL A 419 15.90 12.29 1.97
N SER A 420 17.17 11.92 2.14
CA SER A 420 18.35 12.69 1.73
C SER A 420 18.89 12.21 0.38
N CYS A 421 19.32 13.17 -0.45
CA CYS A 421 19.92 12.96 -1.77
C CYS A 421 21.34 13.54 -1.84
N GLU A 422 22.05 13.64 -0.71
CA GLU A 422 23.39 14.21 -0.71
C GLU A 422 24.36 13.40 -1.57
N ALA A 423 25.15 14.11 -2.38
CA ALA A 423 26.26 13.53 -3.11
C ALA A 423 27.41 13.20 -2.15
N PRO A 424 28.20 12.14 -2.40
CA PRO A 424 29.34 11.75 -1.56
C PRO A 424 30.46 12.80 -1.45
N ASP A 425 30.39 13.90 -2.21
CA ASP A 425 31.41 14.96 -2.27
C ASP A 425 31.27 16.04 -1.17
N SER A 426 30.29 15.95 -0.27
CA SER A 426 30.14 16.92 0.83
C SER A 426 31.19 16.80 1.94
N GLY A 427 32.13 15.85 1.85
CA GLY A 427 33.21 15.67 2.83
C GLY A 427 32.73 15.26 4.23
N HIS A 428 31.44 14.92 4.36
CA HIS A 428 30.80 14.52 5.60
C HIS A 428 30.35 13.07 5.47
N ALA A 429 30.70 12.23 6.45
CA ALA A 429 30.24 10.85 6.47
C ALA A 429 28.71 10.83 6.60
N PRO A 430 27.99 10.00 5.83
CA PRO A 430 26.55 9.84 5.99
C PRO A 430 26.27 9.44 7.43
N SER A 431 25.38 10.16 8.11
CA SER A 431 25.00 9.80 9.47
C SER A 431 24.18 8.52 9.41
N VAL A 432 24.31 7.65 10.41
CA VAL A 432 23.55 6.39 10.51
C VAL A 432 22.03 6.64 10.48
N ASP A 433 21.62 7.87 10.78
CA ASP A 433 20.22 8.30 10.84
C ASP A 433 19.68 8.83 9.48
N ASP A 434 20.46 8.87 8.39
CA ASP A 434 20.01 9.43 7.11
C ASP A 434 19.28 8.40 6.24
N LEU A 435 18.04 8.71 5.86
CA LEU A 435 17.24 7.89 4.94
C LEU A 435 17.58 8.20 3.49
N THR A 436 18.02 7.22 2.72
CA THR A 436 18.17 7.34 1.25
C THR A 436 16.92 6.84 0.53
N LEU A 437 16.73 7.27 -0.72
CA LEU A 437 15.60 6.81 -1.54
C LEU A 437 15.63 5.29 -1.75
N SER A 438 16.83 4.71 -1.93
CA SER A 438 17.00 3.27 -2.09
C SER A 438 16.65 2.50 -0.81
N GLN A 439 17.01 3.01 0.37
CA GLN A 439 16.59 2.42 1.64
C GLN A 439 15.08 2.48 1.81
N LEU A 440 14.45 3.62 1.51
CA LEU A 440 12.99 3.73 1.57
C LEU A 440 12.31 2.73 0.62
N GLN A 441 12.82 2.56 -0.60
CA GLN A 441 12.30 1.58 -1.55
C GLN A 441 12.45 0.13 -1.05
N ALA A 442 13.59 -0.19 -0.44
CA ALA A 442 13.82 -1.51 0.16
C ALA A 442 12.86 -1.76 1.33
N THR A 443 12.73 -0.80 2.25
CA THR A 443 11.80 -0.89 3.39
C THR A 443 10.35 -1.06 2.91
N LEU A 444 9.94 -0.34 1.86
CA LEU A 444 8.59 -0.49 1.31
C LEU A 444 8.35 -1.90 0.75
N LEU A 445 9.34 -2.47 0.07
CA LEU A 445 9.26 -3.84 -0.48
C LEU A 445 9.26 -4.91 0.64
N GLU A 446 10.07 -4.72 1.67
CA GLU A 446 10.19 -5.66 2.79
C GLU A 446 8.97 -5.63 3.71
N GLU A 447 8.46 -4.45 4.06
CA GLU A 447 7.37 -4.30 5.02
C GLU A 447 5.98 -4.50 4.39
N PHE A 448 5.79 -4.07 3.13
CA PHE A 448 4.46 -4.04 2.49
C PHE A 448 4.32 -4.99 1.31
N GLY A 449 5.41 -5.61 0.84
CA GLY A 449 5.39 -6.52 -0.31
C GLY A 449 5.20 -5.81 -1.66
N HIS A 450 4.89 -6.61 -2.68
CA HIS A 450 4.64 -6.15 -4.05
C HIS A 450 3.26 -5.56 -4.28
#